data_AF-A0AAE0NIA5-F1
#
_entry.id   AF-A0AAE0NIA5-F1
#
_cell.length_a   1.000
_cell.length_b   1.000
_cell.length_c   1.000
_cell.angle_alpha   90.00
_cell.angle_beta   90.00
_cell.angle_gamma   90.00
#
_symmetry.space_group_name_H-M   'P 1'
#
loop_
_entity.id
_entity.type
_entity.pdbx_description
1 polymer ?
#
loop_
_entity_poly.entity_id
_entity_poly.type
_entity_poly.pdbx_seq_one_letter_code
_entity_poly.pdbx_strand_id
1 'polypeptide(L)'
;MPRNATLAADDSDITIRLKHGVHTVFLSAMVEWSFSRVTSDLLEILRERYPRGLTTSIAPPKTTPVPASDTDAKVVYALPNNTNDLSEGWSRLCVKETDTLADKRLKDMSILAFALLDSENKDDEAEFDVELPILEDEGA
;
A
#
# COMPACT_ATOMS: atom_id res chain seq x y z
N MET A 1 -0.98 31.42 27.70
CA MET A 1 -0.66 31.49 26.26
C MET A 1 -0.96 30.11 25.67
N PRO A 2 -2.03 29.94 24.89
CA PRO A 2 -2.20 28.69 24.14
C PRO A 2 -1.17 28.68 23.00
N ARG A 3 -0.37 27.61 22.93
CA ARG A 3 0.43 27.28 21.75
C ARG A 3 -0.57 26.96 20.64
N ASN A 4 -0.85 27.93 19.76
CA ASN A 4 -1.44 27.63 18.47
C ASN A 4 -0.46 26.70 17.77
N ALA A 5 -0.74 25.40 17.81
CA ALA A 5 -0.09 24.44 16.96
C ALA A 5 -0.31 24.93 15.53
N THR A 6 0.80 25.21 14.87
CA THR A 6 0.90 25.47 13.43
C THR A 6 0.18 24.33 12.70
N LEU A 7 -1.10 24.53 12.41
CA LEU A 7 -1.79 23.80 11.35
C LEU A 7 -1.38 24.46 10.03
N ALA A 8 -0.10 24.42 9.73
CA ALA A 8 0.31 24.40 8.34
C ALA A 8 -0.12 23.01 7.87
N ALA A 9 -1.38 22.91 7.43
CA ALA A 9 -1.68 21.96 6.38
C ALA A 9 -0.82 22.43 5.21
N ASP A 10 0.41 21.90 5.14
CA ASP A 10 1.27 22.11 3.99
C ASP A 10 0.46 21.58 2.79
N ASP A 11 0.14 22.48 1.87
CA ASP A 11 -0.83 22.40 0.78
C ASP A 11 -0.47 21.30 -0.25
N SER A 12 -0.32 20.04 0.18
CA SER A 12 0.17 18.90 -0.62
C SER A 12 0.22 17.54 0.10
N ASP A 13 -0.17 17.40 1.38
CA ASP A 13 -0.29 16.08 2.01
C ASP A 13 -1.53 15.32 1.49
N ILE A 14 -1.33 14.06 1.12
CA ILE A 14 -2.36 13.14 0.65
C ILE A 14 -2.30 11.85 1.45
N THR A 15 -3.46 11.29 1.76
CA THR A 15 -3.55 9.96 2.39
C THR A 15 -3.73 8.91 1.31
N ILE A 16 -2.85 7.91 1.27
CA ILE A 16 -2.95 6.78 0.35
C ILE A 16 -3.38 5.53 1.11
N ARG A 17 -4.32 4.80 0.52
CA ARG A 17 -4.85 3.53 1.03
C ARG A 17 -4.13 2.38 0.35
N LEU A 18 -3.14 1.84 1.02
CA LEU A 18 -2.34 0.72 0.57
C LEU A 18 -2.99 -0.59 1.01
N LYS A 19 -3.43 -1.40 0.05
CA LYS A 19 -4.11 -2.67 0.29
C LYS A 19 -3.23 -3.85 -0.09
N HIS A 20 -3.24 -4.88 0.75
CA HIS A 20 -2.60 -6.15 0.47
C HIS A 20 -3.29 -7.24 1.29
N GLY A 21 -3.90 -8.20 0.60
CA GLY A 21 -4.82 -9.14 1.20
C GLY A 21 -5.95 -8.46 1.94
N VAL A 22 -6.18 -8.88 3.19
CA VAL A 22 -7.18 -8.28 4.10
C VAL A 22 -6.71 -6.98 4.75
N HIS A 23 -5.43 -6.64 4.62
CA HIS A 23 -4.86 -5.47 5.29
C HIS A 23 -5.02 -4.22 4.45
N THR A 24 -5.50 -3.16 5.10
CA THR A 24 -5.49 -1.80 4.56
C THR A 24 -4.62 -0.93 5.46
N VAL A 25 -3.53 -0.40 4.90
CA VAL A 25 -2.61 0.54 5.53
C VAL A 25 -2.90 1.93 5.00
N PHE A 26 -3.04 2.89 5.90
CA PHE A 26 -3.21 4.30 5.56
C PHE A 26 -1.86 4.98 5.74
N LEU A 27 -1.30 5.49 4.64
CA LEU A 27 -0.03 6.20 4.64
C LEU A 27 -0.27 7.67 4.27
N SER A 28 0.06 8.57 5.19
CA SER A 28 0.12 10.00 4.91
C SER A 28 1.44 10.33 4.20
N ALA A 29 1.36 10.79 2.96
CA ALA A 29 2.54 11.13 2.15
C ALA A 29 2.31 12.47 1.44
N MET A 30 3.38 13.18 1.09
CA MET A 30 3.25 14.40 0.29
C MET A 30 3.29 14.05 -1.19
N VAL A 31 2.56 14.77 -2.05
CA VAL A 31 2.53 14.49 -3.50
C VAL A 31 3.92 14.52 -4.17
N GLU A 32 4.86 15.25 -3.57
CA GLU A 32 6.27 15.34 -4.00
C GLU A 32 7.13 14.15 -3.56
N TRP A 33 6.62 13.28 -2.68
CA TRP A 33 7.36 12.11 -2.23
C TRP A 33 7.56 11.13 -3.38
N SER A 34 8.77 10.61 -3.46
CA SER A 34 9.11 9.55 -4.39
C SER A 34 8.62 8.20 -3.89
N PHE A 35 8.37 7.27 -4.82
CA PHE A 35 7.98 5.91 -4.47
C PHE A 35 9.06 5.19 -3.65
N SER A 36 10.34 5.54 -3.80
CA SER A 36 11.42 5.04 -2.93
C SER A 36 11.16 5.37 -1.45
N ARG A 37 10.79 6.63 -1.17
CA ARG A 37 10.47 7.08 0.19
C ARG A 37 9.19 6.42 0.70
N VAL A 38 8.13 6.43 -0.11
CA VAL A 38 6.83 5.80 0.21
C VAL A 38 7.00 4.32 0.55
N THR A 39 7.83 3.61 -0.23
CA THR A 39 8.14 2.20 0.00
C THR A 39 8.88 1.99 1.31
N SER A 40 9.86 2.84 1.62
CA SER A 40 10.63 2.74 2.86
C SER A 40 9.74 2.95 4.09
N ASP A 41 8.89 3.98 4.05
CA ASP A 41 7.91 4.31 5.11
C ASP A 41 6.90 3.18 5.30
N LEU A 42 6.35 2.67 4.18
CA LEU A 42 5.44 1.52 4.21
C LEU A 42 6.11 0.30 4.86
N LEU A 43 7.32 -0.06 4.44
CA LEU A 43 8.04 -1.20 5.01
C LEU A 43 8.28 -1.01 6.52
N GLU A 44 8.67 0.18 6.96
CA GLU A 44 8.84 0.48 8.38
C GLU A 44 7.55 0.23 9.18
N ILE A 45 6.42 0.76 8.70
CA ILE A 45 5.10 0.57 9.32
C ILE A 45 4.74 -0.92 9.34
N LEU A 46 4.95 -1.64 8.23
CA LEU A 46 4.64 -3.07 8.16
C LEU A 46 5.46 -3.88 9.15
N ARG A 47 6.71 -3.49 9.40
CA ARG A 47 7.63 -4.23 10.28
C ARG A 47 7.35 -3.95 11.76
N GLU A 48 6.97 -2.73 12.08
CA GLU A 48 6.54 -2.35 13.42
C GLU A 48 5.19 -3.00 13.79
N ARG A 49 4.22 -2.96 12.87
CA ARG A 49 2.84 -3.40 13.13
C ARG A 49 2.64 -4.90 12.89
N TYR A 50 3.37 -5.48 11.96
CA TYR A 50 3.24 -6.89 11.54
C TYR A 50 4.59 -7.62 11.59
N PRO A 51 5.23 -7.72 12.77
CA PRO A 51 6.52 -8.40 12.91
C PRO A 51 6.47 -9.89 12.59
N ARG A 52 5.27 -10.49 12.49
CA ARG A 52 5.04 -11.91 12.16
C ARG A 52 4.69 -12.14 10.68
N GLY A 53 4.70 -11.10 9.84
CA GLY A 53 4.23 -11.15 8.46
C GLY A 53 2.82 -10.60 8.27
N LEU A 54 2.47 -10.30 7.02
CA LEU A 54 1.13 -9.82 6.62
C LEU A 54 0.24 -11.00 6.24
N THR A 55 -0.95 -11.11 6.86
CA THR A 55 -1.93 -12.13 6.49
C THR A 55 -2.61 -11.71 5.19
N THR A 56 -2.32 -12.41 4.10
CA THR A 56 -2.83 -12.04 2.77
C THR A 56 -4.16 -12.67 2.43
N SER A 57 -4.39 -13.91 2.85
CA SER A 57 -5.66 -14.60 2.61
C SER A 57 -6.06 -15.36 3.87
N ILE A 58 -7.35 -15.40 4.18
CA ILE A 58 -7.88 -16.15 5.33
C ILE A 58 -8.11 -17.62 4.95
N ALA A 59 -8.53 -17.89 3.71
CA ALA A 59 -8.81 -19.24 3.22
C ALA A 59 -8.45 -19.40 1.73
N PRO A 60 -7.29 -20.01 1.39
CA PRO A 60 -6.32 -20.64 2.29
C PRO A 60 -5.50 -19.61 3.08
N PRO A 61 -5.06 -19.93 4.31
CA PRO A 61 -4.26 -19.02 5.12
C PRO A 61 -2.91 -18.77 4.45
N LYS A 62 -2.76 -17.59 3.84
CA LYS A 62 -1.52 -17.14 3.20
C LYS A 62 -0.96 -16.00 4.04
N THR A 63 0.33 -16.06 4.35
CA THR A 63 1.03 -14.99 5.05
C THR A 63 2.24 -14.63 4.22
N THR A 64 2.34 -13.36 3.85
CA THR A 64 3.51 -12.82 3.15
C THR A 64 4.49 -12.31 4.21
N PRO A 65 5.70 -12.88 4.30
CA PRO A 65 6.71 -12.38 5.21
C PRO A 65 7.05 -10.94 4.84
N VAL A 66 7.16 -10.07 5.85
CA VAL A 66 7.62 -8.70 5.63
C VAL A 66 9.15 -8.73 5.64
N PRO A 67 9.81 -8.26 4.57
CA PRO A 67 11.26 -8.34 4.46
C PRO A 67 11.98 -7.53 5.54
N ALA A 68 13.18 -7.97 5.90
CA ALA A 68 14.04 -7.27 6.86
C ALA A 68 14.73 -6.07 6.22
N SER A 69 15.27 -5.15 7.03
CA SER A 69 15.88 -3.87 6.59
C SER A 69 17.10 -4.12 5.71
N ASP A 70 17.70 -5.28 5.91
CA ASP A 70 18.94 -5.73 5.29
C ASP A 70 18.70 -6.47 3.95
N THR A 71 17.44 -6.67 3.57
CA THR A 71 17.06 -7.38 2.35
C THR A 71 16.67 -6.38 1.26
N ASP A 72 17.18 -6.58 0.04
CA ASP A 72 16.78 -5.82 -1.15
C ASP A 72 15.36 -6.25 -1.57
N ALA A 73 14.39 -5.75 -0.80
CA ALA A 73 12.99 -6.00 -1.00
C ALA A 73 12.42 -5.02 -2.00
N LYS A 74 11.73 -5.54 -3.01
CA LYS A 74 11.04 -4.71 -3.98
C LYS A 74 9.56 -4.69 -3.66
N VAL A 75 8.98 -3.50 -3.70
CA VAL A 75 7.53 -3.33 -3.55
C VAL A 75 6.99 -2.83 -4.86
N VAL A 76 6.08 -3.59 -5.43
CA VAL A 76 5.34 -3.16 -6.61
C VAL A 76 3.97 -2.67 -6.21
N TYR A 77 3.42 -1.79 -7.02
CA TYR A 77 2.14 -1.14 -6.78
C TYR A 77 1.19 -1.45 -7.94
N ALA A 78 -0.11 -1.48 -7.65
CA ALA A 78 -1.16 -1.56 -8.65
C ALA A 78 -2.31 -0.64 -8.30
N LEU A 79 -2.98 -0.13 -9.32
CA LEU A 79 -4.24 0.60 -9.18
C LEU A 79 -5.40 -0.36 -9.39
N PRO A 80 -6.51 -0.19 -8.66
CA PRO A 80 -7.70 -0.97 -8.94
C PRO A 80 -8.22 -0.61 -10.34
N ASN A 81 -8.65 -1.61 -11.09
CA ASN A 81 -9.32 -1.38 -12.38
C ASN A 81 -10.58 -0.53 -12.18
N ASN A 82 -11.28 -0.77 -11.07
CA ASN A 82 -12.48 -0.06 -10.70
C ASN A 82 -12.40 0.38 -9.22
N THR A 83 -12.38 1.69 -8.96
CA THR A 83 -12.30 2.23 -7.59
C THR A 83 -13.53 1.90 -6.74
N ASN A 84 -14.68 1.64 -7.37
CA ASN A 84 -15.89 1.23 -6.67
C ASN A 84 -15.95 -0.28 -6.43
N ASP A 85 -15.29 -1.07 -7.28
CA ASP A 85 -15.28 -2.52 -7.22
C ASP A 85 -13.86 -3.06 -7.33
N LEU A 86 -13.27 -3.34 -6.16
CA LEU A 86 -11.89 -3.81 -6.07
C LEU A 86 -11.74 -5.29 -6.44
N SER A 87 -12.85 -5.99 -6.71
CA SER A 87 -12.87 -7.39 -7.18
C SER A 87 -12.69 -7.49 -8.70
N GLU A 88 -12.88 -6.40 -9.45
CA GLU A 88 -12.63 -6.35 -10.90
C GLU A 88 -11.13 -6.41 -11.27
N GLY A 89 -10.27 -6.57 -10.28
CA GLY A 89 -8.85 -6.79 -10.44
C GLY A 89 -8.02 -5.51 -10.41
N TRP A 90 -6.72 -5.70 -10.59
CA TRP A 90 -5.70 -4.69 -10.36
C TRP A 90 -4.82 -4.54 -11.58
N SER A 91 -4.62 -3.29 -12.00
CA SER A 91 -3.68 -2.91 -13.05
C SER A 91 -2.36 -2.49 -12.43
N ARG A 92 -1.30 -3.23 -12.76
CA ARG A 92 0.05 -2.93 -12.30
C ARG A 92 0.44 -1.48 -12.64
N LEU A 93 0.85 -0.74 -11.63
CA LEU A 93 1.31 0.63 -11.77
C LEU A 93 2.83 0.61 -11.98
N CYS A 94 3.27 0.92 -13.20
CA CYS A 94 4.69 1.08 -13.51
C CYS A 94 5.23 2.36 -12.83
N VAL A 95 5.75 2.19 -11.61
CA VAL A 95 6.44 3.21 -10.84
C VAL A 95 7.94 2.96 -10.82
N LYS A 96 8.72 4.02 -10.98
CA LYS A 96 10.13 4.02 -10.67
C LYS A 96 10.32 4.53 -9.25
N GLU A 97 11.40 4.11 -8.61
CA GLU A 97 11.85 4.62 -7.32
C GLU A 97 11.99 6.16 -7.28
N THR A 98 12.31 6.79 -8.42
CA THR A 98 12.40 8.25 -8.58
C THR A 98 11.08 8.93 -8.96
N ASP A 99 10.05 8.17 -9.36
CA ASP A 99 8.74 8.75 -9.67
C ASP A 99 8.09 9.27 -8.39
N THR A 100 7.36 10.38 -8.51
CA THR A 100 6.61 10.96 -7.39
C THR A 100 5.14 10.56 -7.45
N LEU A 101 4.45 10.69 -6.31
CA LEU A 101 3.01 10.44 -6.24
C LEU A 101 2.23 11.38 -7.20
N ALA A 102 2.69 12.62 -7.37
CA ALA A 102 2.17 13.57 -8.34
C ALA A 102 2.32 13.11 -9.80
N ASP A 103 3.43 12.45 -10.15
CA ASP A 103 3.67 11.91 -11.49
C ASP A 103 2.57 10.89 -11.87
N LYS A 104 2.22 10.03 -10.91
CA LYS A 104 1.16 9.02 -11.06
C LYS A 104 -0.25 9.57 -10.85
N ARG A 105 -0.41 10.89 -10.72
CA ARG A 105 -1.70 11.57 -10.51
C ARG A 105 -2.48 11.01 -9.31
N LEU A 106 -1.76 10.51 -8.30
CA LEU A 106 -2.38 10.03 -7.08
C LEU A 106 -2.93 11.22 -6.30
N LYS A 107 -4.17 11.08 -5.86
CA LYS A 107 -4.90 12.08 -5.08
C LYS A 107 -5.08 11.60 -3.64
N ASP A 108 -5.54 12.50 -2.80
CA ASP A 108 -6.02 12.12 -1.47
C ASP A 108 -7.03 10.97 -1.55
N MET A 109 -6.92 10.04 -0.60
CA MET A 109 -7.69 8.80 -0.49
C MET A 109 -7.54 7.85 -1.69
N SER A 110 -6.48 7.94 -2.49
CA SER A 110 -6.22 6.97 -3.57
C SER A 110 -6.01 5.56 -3.04
N ILE A 111 -6.59 4.56 -3.70
CA ILE A 111 -6.43 3.15 -3.36
C ILE A 111 -5.33 2.57 -4.24
N LEU A 112 -4.34 1.95 -3.62
CA LEU A 112 -3.27 1.23 -4.27
C LEU A 112 -3.18 -0.17 -3.66
N ALA A 113 -3.09 -1.20 -4.48
CA ALA A 113 -2.59 -2.48 -4.02
C ALA A 113 -1.06 -2.43 -4.01
N PHE A 114 -0.45 -3.11 -3.04
CA PHE A 114 1.00 -3.32 -3.04
C PHE A 114 1.28 -4.82 -2.89
N ALA A 115 2.38 -5.28 -3.49
CA ALA A 115 2.88 -6.64 -3.30
C ALA A 115 4.37 -6.59 -2.97
N LEU A 116 4.78 -7.42 -2.01
CA LEU A 116 6.16 -7.57 -1.58
C LEU A 116 6.81 -8.66 -2.45
N LEU A 117 7.90 -8.31 -3.13
CA LEU A 117 8.69 -9.23 -3.92
C LEU A 117 10.04 -9.49 -3.23
N ASP A 118 10.37 -10.76 -3.08
CA ASP A 118 11.72 -11.19 -2.75
C ASP A 118 12.67 -10.90 -3.93
N SER A 119 13.97 -10.82 -3.65
CA SER A 119 14.99 -10.51 -4.66
C SER A 119 15.07 -11.52 -5.82
N GLU A 120 14.48 -12.72 -5.66
CA GLU A 120 14.35 -13.74 -6.72
C GLU A 120 13.11 -13.54 -7.61
N ASN A 121 12.08 -12.84 -7.13
CA ASN A 121 10.84 -12.65 -7.87
C ASN A 121 10.95 -11.45 -8.81
N LYS A 122 10.50 -11.65 -10.05
CA LYS A 122 10.40 -10.56 -11.00
C LYS A 122 9.19 -9.71 -10.70
N ASP A 123 9.41 -8.42 -10.88
CA ASP A 123 8.42 -7.37 -11.08
C ASP A 123 7.09 -7.81 -11.72
N ASP A 124 7.14 -8.58 -12.81
CA ASP A 124 5.97 -9.04 -13.59
C ASP A 124 5.25 -10.27 -13.02
N GLU A 125 5.83 -10.93 -12.01
CA GLU A 125 5.27 -12.11 -11.34
C GLU A 125 4.47 -11.72 -10.09
N ALA A 126 4.32 -10.41 -9.83
CA ALA A 126 3.61 -9.91 -8.68
C ALA A 126 2.10 -10.11 -8.80
N GLU A 127 1.53 -10.90 -7.89
CA GLU A 127 0.09 -11.04 -7.73
C GLU A 127 -0.43 -10.04 -6.70
N PHE A 128 -1.35 -9.17 -7.15
CA PHE A 128 -2.04 -8.21 -6.29
C PHE A 128 -3.32 -8.84 -5.77
N ASP A 129 -3.19 -9.66 -4.75
CA ASP A 129 -4.33 -10.24 -4.05
C ASP A 129 -4.83 -9.24 -3.00
N VAL A 130 -6.07 -8.77 -3.15
CA VAL A 130 -6.72 -7.90 -2.17
C VAL A 130 -8.05 -8.55 -1.81
N GLU A 131 -8.07 -9.18 -0.66
CA GLU A 131 -9.25 -9.82 -0.12
C GLU A 131 -10.14 -8.74 0.51
N LEU A 132 -11.32 -8.54 -0.08
CA LEU A 132 -12.33 -7.69 0.53
C LEU A 132 -13.00 -8.47 1.65
N PRO A 133 -13.18 -7.85 2.84
CA PRO A 133 -14.03 -8.47 3.84
C PRO A 133 -15.42 -8.63 3.22
N ILE A 134 -15.82 -9.88 3.02
CA ILE A 134 -17.22 -10.22 2.81
C ILE A 134 -17.94 -9.75 4.06
N LEU A 135 -18.72 -8.68 3.95
CA LEU A 135 -19.83 -8.50 4.87
C LEU A 135 -20.71 -9.71 4.61
N GLU A 136 -20.63 -10.72 5.49
CA GLU A 136 -21.79 -11.59 5.68
C GLU A 136 -22.95 -10.64 6.00
N ASP A 137 -23.83 -10.49 5.02
CA ASP A 137 -25.15 -9.92 5.22
C ASP A 137 -25.83 -10.85 6.23
N GLU A 138 -25.72 -10.51 7.52
CA GLU A 138 -26.59 -11.07 8.56
C GLU A 138 -28.01 -10.56 8.32
N GLY A 139 -28.63 -11.04 7.23
CA GLY A 139 -30.04 -10.96 6.94
C GLY A 139 -30.73 -12.19 7.53
N ALA A 140 -30.84 -12.22 8.86
CA ALA A 140 -31.72 -13.14 9.59
C ALA A 140 -33.15 -12.58 9.68
#